data_AF-A0A1G8QDV5-F1
#
_entry.id   AF-A0A1G8QDV5-F1
#
_cell.length_a   1.000
_cell.length_b   1.000
_cell.length_c   1.000
_cell.angle_alpha   90.00
_cell.angle_beta   90.00
_cell.angle_gamma   90.00
#
_symmetry.space_group_name_H-M   'P 1'
#
loop_
_entity.id
_entity.type
_entity.pdbx_description
1 polymer ?
#
loop_
_entity_poly.entity_id
_entity_poly.type
_entity_poly.pdbx_seq_one_letter_code
_entity_poly.pdbx_strand_id
1 'polypeptide(L)'
;MLDAPKLLEGLSLGYAFHVQKLAGILDAQAKPAKKSSTSEAAVIGRKATLQALCLSGALTGGLWDSLGHTREHGTEYYIGRHVIGRYGTFGKPANQVHWFRQGLEAESPSACNTFTAPASKVK
;
A
#
# COMPACT_ATOMS: atom_id res chain seq x y z
N MET A 1 25.77 -5.79 8.08
CA MET A 1 24.50 -6.22 7.46
C MET A 1 23.66 -4.99 7.27
N LEU A 2 23.32 -4.62 6.03
CA LEU A 2 22.30 -3.61 5.77
C LEU A 2 20.99 -4.12 6.41
N ASP A 3 20.28 -3.25 7.11
CA ASP A 3 18.94 -3.54 7.63
C ASP A 3 17.98 -3.65 6.43
N ALA A 4 18.05 -4.78 5.73
CA ALA A 4 17.32 -5.10 4.49
C ALA A 4 15.82 -4.76 4.52
N PRO A 5 15.11 -4.85 5.67
CA PRO A 5 13.70 -4.46 5.74
C PRO A 5 13.43 -3.00 5.36
N LYS A 6 14.32 -2.06 5.70
CA LYS A 6 14.08 -0.63 5.42
C LYS A 6 14.30 -0.26 3.96
N LEU A 7 15.28 -0.88 3.31
CA LEU A 7 15.51 -0.69 1.87
C LEU A 7 14.35 -1.26 1.06
N LEU A 8 13.88 -2.46 1.43
CA LEU A 8 12.70 -3.06 0.82
C LEU A 8 11.46 -2.20 1.02
N GLU A 9 11.24 -1.68 2.23
CA GLU A 9 10.14 -0.77 2.52
C GLU A 9 10.15 0.46 1.61
N GLY A 10 11.30 1.13 1.47
CA GLY A 10 11.47 2.29 0.60
C GLY A 10 11.27 1.97 -0.89
N LEU A 11 11.82 0.84 -1.35
CA LEU A 11 11.67 0.38 -2.73
C LEU A 11 10.21 0.06 -3.06
N SER A 12 9.53 -0.69 -2.19
CA SER A 12 8.12 -1.05 -2.34
C SER A 12 7.22 0.19 -2.39
N LEU A 13 7.47 1.17 -1.52
CA LEU A 13 6.71 2.43 -1.53
C LEU A 13 7.00 3.28 -2.78
N GLY A 14 8.26 3.33 -3.22
CA GLY A 14 8.64 4.02 -4.47
C GLY A 14 7.97 3.39 -5.70
N TYR A 15 7.95 2.06 -5.77
CA TYR A 15 7.22 1.32 -6.79
C TYR A 15 5.72 1.63 -6.78
N ALA A 16 5.10 1.63 -5.59
CA ALA A 16 3.69 1.94 -5.45
C ALA A 16 3.35 3.34 -6.01
N PHE A 17 4.14 4.36 -5.67
CA PHE A 17 3.96 5.70 -6.22
C PHE A 17 4.22 5.76 -7.72
N HIS A 18 5.20 5.01 -8.23
CA HIS A 18 5.48 4.93 -9.67
C HIS A 18 4.26 4.36 -10.43
N VAL A 19 3.69 3.24 -9.96
CA VAL A 19 2.48 2.65 -10.57
C VAL A 19 1.30 3.62 -10.50
N GLN A 20 1.07 4.27 -9.36
CA GLN A 20 0.00 5.25 -9.22
C GLN A 20 0.20 6.48 -10.13
N LYS A 21 1.45 6.91 -10.36
CA LYS A 21 1.78 7.97 -11.30
C LYS A 21 1.46 7.57 -12.74
N LEU A 22 1.87 6.38 -13.17
CA LEU A 22 1.58 5.85 -14.50
C LEU A 22 0.08 5.68 -14.74
N ALA A 23 -0.67 5.28 -13.71
CA ALA A 23 -2.13 5.16 -13.77
C ALA A 23 -2.86 6.52 -13.66
N GLY A 24 -2.15 7.64 -13.53
CA GLY A 24 -2.73 8.98 -13.38
C GLY A 24 -3.40 9.26 -12.04
N ILE A 25 -3.26 8.36 -11.05
CA ILE A 25 -3.94 8.44 -9.76
C ILE A 25 -3.37 9.59 -8.92
N LEU A 26 -2.04 9.70 -8.80
CA LEU A 26 -1.42 10.80 -8.04
C LEU A 26 -1.82 12.18 -8.59
N ASP A 27 -1.89 12.32 -9.91
CA ASP A 27 -2.31 13.56 -10.57
C ASP A 27 -3.81 13.83 -10.35
N ALA A 28 -4.62 12.78 -10.39
CA ALA A 28 -6.04 12.87 -10.11
C ALA A 28 -6.34 13.18 -8.64
N GLN A 29 -5.44 12.89 -7.69
CA GLN A 29 -5.60 13.29 -6.29
C GLN A 29 -5.20 14.74 -6.01
N ALA A 30 -4.17 15.25 -6.70
CA ALA A 30 -3.70 16.61 -6.53
C ALA A 30 -4.72 17.68 -6.99
N LYS A 31 -5.60 17.32 -7.94
CA LYS A 31 -6.62 18.24 -8.50
C LYS A 31 -7.82 18.49 -7.56
N PRO A 32 -8.48 17.46 -6.96
CA PRO A 32 -9.55 17.61 -5.98
C PRO A 32 -9.10 18.20 -4.65
N ALA A 33 -7.86 17.94 -4.20
CA ALA A 33 -7.36 18.52 -2.96
C ALA A 33 -7.38 20.06 -2.94
N LYS A 34 -7.39 20.71 -4.11
CA LYS A 34 -7.54 22.17 -4.26
C LYS A 34 -9.00 22.67 -4.34
N LYS A 35 -9.99 21.78 -4.52
CA LYS A 35 -11.39 22.14 -4.84
C LYS A 35 -12.46 21.43 -3.99
N SER A 36 -12.12 20.37 -3.27
CA SER A 36 -13.06 19.55 -2.48
C SER A 36 -13.13 19.99 -1.02
N SER A 37 -14.26 19.67 -0.36
CA SER A 37 -14.35 19.72 1.09
C SER A 37 -13.31 18.76 1.72
N THR A 38 -12.81 19.09 2.92
CA THR A 38 -11.77 18.31 3.61
C THR A 38 -12.15 16.83 3.77
N SER A 39 -13.44 16.49 3.84
CA SER A 39 -13.94 15.11 3.98
C SER A 39 -13.79 14.28 2.70
N GLU A 40 -14.11 14.83 1.53
CA GLU A 40 -13.94 14.16 0.24
C GLU A 40 -12.46 13.94 -0.08
N ALA A 41 -11.63 14.97 0.14
CA ALA A 41 -10.18 14.87 -0.02
C ALA A 41 -9.59 13.77 0.90
N ALA A 42 -10.10 13.63 2.13
CA ALA A 42 -9.70 12.57 3.04
C ALA A 42 -10.11 11.17 2.56
N VAL A 43 -11.30 11.00 1.96
CA VAL A 43 -11.72 9.71 1.37
C VAL A 43 -10.83 9.32 0.20
N ILE A 44 -10.55 10.25 -0.70
CA ILE A 44 -9.67 10.03 -1.86
C ILE A 44 -8.24 9.71 -1.38
N GLY A 45 -7.74 10.46 -0.40
CA GLY A 45 -6.45 10.22 0.24
C GLY A 45 -6.34 8.81 0.80
N ARG A 46 -7.30 8.40 1.63
CA ARG A 46 -7.37 7.03 2.19
C ARG A 46 -7.32 5.95 1.12
N LYS A 47 -8.14 6.08 0.07
CA LYS A 47 -8.19 5.10 -1.02
C LYS A 47 -6.81 4.94 -1.68
N ALA A 48 -6.13 6.03 -2.04
CA ALA A 48 -4.83 5.91 -2.67
C ALA A 48 -3.73 5.43 -1.71
N THR A 49 -3.76 5.82 -0.44
CA THR A 49 -2.78 5.30 0.52
C THR A 49 -2.94 3.79 0.71
N LEU A 50 -4.18 3.30 0.82
CA LEU A 50 -4.44 1.87 0.91
C LEU A 50 -4.06 1.13 -0.38
N GLN A 51 -4.25 1.76 -1.55
CA GLN A 51 -3.76 1.20 -2.81
C GLN A 51 -2.23 1.15 -2.83
N ALA A 52 -1.55 2.20 -2.37
CA ALA A 52 -0.10 2.22 -2.31
C ALA A 52 0.43 1.11 -1.40
N LEU A 53 -0.22 0.87 -0.26
CA LEU A 53 0.06 -0.28 0.60
C LEU A 53 -0.12 -1.63 -0.11
N CYS A 54 -1.19 -1.81 -0.87
CA CYS A 54 -1.39 -3.03 -1.66
C CYS A 54 -0.29 -3.20 -2.72
N LEU A 55 0.04 -2.14 -3.46
CA LEU A 55 1.09 -2.18 -4.48
C LEU A 55 2.47 -2.47 -3.88
N SER A 56 2.76 -1.90 -2.70
CA SER A 56 3.94 -2.24 -1.92
C SER A 56 3.96 -3.72 -1.56
N GLY A 57 2.81 -4.28 -1.13
CA GLY A 57 2.64 -5.70 -0.90
C GLY A 57 2.94 -6.53 -2.14
N ALA A 58 2.39 -6.15 -3.31
CA ALA A 58 2.61 -6.85 -4.58
C ALA A 58 4.10 -6.95 -4.94
N LEU A 59 4.85 -5.84 -4.84
CA LEU A 59 6.30 -5.89 -5.07
C LEU A 59 7.01 -6.74 -4.02
N THR A 60 6.68 -6.53 -2.73
CA THR A 60 7.28 -7.28 -1.64
C THR A 60 7.08 -8.79 -1.81
N GLY A 61 5.90 -9.23 -2.24
CA GLY A 61 5.57 -10.63 -2.48
C GLY A 61 6.42 -11.22 -3.61
N GLY A 62 6.44 -10.56 -4.77
CA GLY A 62 7.21 -11.04 -5.93
C GLY A 62 8.73 -11.03 -5.74
N LEU A 63 9.26 -10.23 -4.79
CA LEU A 63 10.68 -10.21 -4.45
C LEU A 63 11.04 -11.10 -3.25
N TRP A 64 10.05 -11.60 -2.50
CA TRP A 64 10.26 -12.16 -1.18
C TRP A 64 11.27 -13.31 -1.16
N ASP A 65 11.06 -14.30 -2.03
CA ASP A 65 11.91 -15.49 -2.11
C ASP A 65 13.30 -15.16 -2.70
N SER A 66 13.35 -14.20 -3.64
CA SER A 66 14.62 -13.72 -4.24
C SER A 66 15.53 -13.00 -3.24
N LEU A 67 14.97 -12.52 -2.13
CA LEU A 67 15.72 -11.89 -1.04
C LEU A 67 16.16 -12.89 0.04
N GLY A 68 15.95 -14.19 -0.18
CA GLY A 68 16.32 -15.25 0.77
C GLY A 68 15.42 -15.32 1.99
N HIS A 69 14.22 -14.75 1.91
CA HIS A 69 13.18 -14.90 2.93
C HIS A 69 12.28 -16.10 2.60
N THR A 70 11.69 -16.71 3.63
CA THR A 70 10.59 -17.68 3.45
C THR A 70 9.26 -17.01 3.84
N ARG A 71 8.21 -17.20 3.04
CA ARG A 71 6.88 -16.61 3.29
C ARG A 71 6.33 -16.96 4.67
N GLU A 72 6.60 -18.18 5.16
CA GLU A 72 6.11 -18.69 6.45
C GLU A 72 6.68 -17.99 7.68
N HIS A 73 7.89 -17.43 7.62
CA HIS A 73 8.56 -16.92 8.83
C HIS A 73 8.75 -15.39 8.89
N GLY A 74 8.65 -14.67 7.77
CA GLY A 74 8.99 -13.24 7.75
C GLY A 74 7.83 -12.26 7.48
N THR A 75 6.72 -12.74 6.92
CA THR A 75 5.65 -11.87 6.40
C THR A 75 4.86 -11.19 7.52
N GLU A 76 4.45 -11.94 8.56
CA GLU A 76 3.74 -11.39 9.71
C GLU A 76 4.60 -10.43 10.54
N TYR A 77 5.88 -10.76 10.70
CA TYR A 77 6.85 -9.86 11.32
C TYR A 77 6.98 -8.54 10.54
N TYR A 78 7.11 -8.65 9.22
CA TYR A 78 7.20 -7.48 8.34
C TYR A 78 5.93 -6.62 8.42
N ILE A 79 4.75 -7.23 8.35
CA ILE A 79 3.46 -6.55 8.48
C ILE A 79 3.39 -5.81 9.83
N GLY A 80 3.71 -6.50 10.93
CA GLY A 80 3.68 -5.92 12.27
C GLY A 80 4.61 -4.72 12.43
N ARG A 81 5.80 -4.76 11.82
CA ARG A 81 6.84 -3.73 11.98
C ARG A 81 6.79 -2.59 10.97
N HIS A 82 6.31 -2.85 9.75
CA HIS A 82 6.42 -1.94 8.62
C HIS A 82 5.08 -1.53 7.98
N VAL A 83 3.98 -2.19 8.32
CA VAL A 83 2.66 -1.89 7.74
C VAL A 83 1.73 -1.28 8.78
N ILE A 84 1.59 -1.92 9.93
CA ILE A 84 0.61 -1.53 10.95
C ILE A 84 0.91 -0.13 11.50
N GLY A 85 -0.05 0.78 11.39
CA GLY A 85 -0.05 2.06 12.11
C GLY A 85 0.88 3.13 11.53
N ARG A 86 1.71 2.81 10.53
CA ARG A 86 2.61 3.78 9.89
C ARG A 86 1.89 4.84 9.06
N TYR A 87 0.68 4.53 8.59
CA TYR A 87 -0.12 5.42 7.75
C TYR A 87 -1.31 5.98 8.54
N GLY A 88 -1.09 6.31 9.82
CA GLY A 88 -2.11 6.51 10.86
C GLY A 88 -3.24 7.52 10.58
N THR A 89 -3.12 8.35 9.55
CA THR A 89 -4.17 9.29 9.10
C THR A 89 -4.95 8.81 7.87
N PHE A 90 -4.55 7.70 7.23
CA PHE A 90 -5.02 7.30 5.90
C PHE A 90 -5.67 5.90 5.84
N GLY A 91 -6.17 5.38 6.98
CA GLY A 91 -7.03 4.21 7.02
C GLY A 91 -6.89 3.44 8.33
N LYS A 92 -7.90 2.64 8.70
CA LYS A 92 -7.83 1.76 9.88
C LYS A 92 -6.69 0.75 9.74
N PRO A 93 -5.97 0.41 10.83
CA PRO A 93 -4.90 -0.59 10.80
C PRO A 93 -5.32 -1.92 10.15
N ALA A 94 -6.54 -2.39 10.40
CA ALA A 94 -7.08 -3.60 9.78
C ALA A 94 -7.16 -3.51 8.24
N ASN A 95 -7.51 -2.34 7.69
CA ASN A 95 -7.53 -2.12 6.25
C ASN A 95 -6.11 -2.02 5.68
N GLN A 96 -5.18 -1.42 6.42
CA GLN A 96 -3.76 -1.37 6.01
C GLN A 96 -3.18 -2.78 5.85
N VAL A 97 -3.38 -3.64 6.86
CA VAL A 97 -2.95 -5.04 6.83
C VAL A 97 -3.63 -5.80 5.69
N HIS A 98 -4.96 -5.66 5.57
CA HIS A 98 -5.72 -6.34 4.53
C HIS A 98 -5.20 -6.03 3.13
N TRP A 99 -5.01 -4.75 2.80
CA TRP A 99 -4.57 -4.35 1.46
C TRP A 99 -3.12 -4.73 1.19
N PHE A 100 -2.22 -4.55 2.16
CA PHE A 100 -0.84 -5.01 1.99
C PHE A 100 -0.78 -6.53 1.77
N ARG A 101 -1.49 -7.31 2.60
CA ARG A 101 -1.51 -8.78 2.47
C ARG A 101 -2.14 -9.22 1.14
N GLN A 102 -3.20 -8.56 0.69
CA GLN A 102 -3.83 -8.85 -0.61
C GLN A 102 -2.83 -8.68 -1.76
N GLY A 103 -2.05 -7.61 -1.76
CA GLY A 103 -0.98 -7.42 -2.75
C GLY A 103 0.11 -8.48 -2.61
N LEU A 104 0.58 -8.71 -1.38
CA LEU A 104 1.62 -9.70 -1.06
C LEU A 104 1.27 -11.10 -1.58
N GLU A 105 0.03 -11.53 -1.39
CA GLU A 105 -0.46 -12.84 -1.83
C GLU A 105 -0.64 -12.91 -3.34
N ALA A 106 -1.18 -11.85 -3.95
CA ALA A 106 -1.46 -11.82 -5.39
C ALA A 106 -0.22 -11.57 -6.26
N GLU A 107 0.83 -10.97 -5.70
CA GLU A 107 2.06 -10.55 -6.39
C GLU A 107 1.79 -9.70 -7.65
N SER A 108 0.65 -9.01 -7.69
CA SER A 108 0.17 -8.33 -8.89
C SER A 108 -0.53 -7.00 -8.59
N PRO A 109 -0.23 -5.93 -9.35
CA PRO A 109 -0.93 -4.65 -9.23
C PRO A 109 -2.42 -4.71 -9.52
N SER A 110 -2.88 -5.69 -10.32
CA SER A 110 -4.30 -5.80 -10.69
C SER A 110 -5.20 -6.08 -9.48
N ALA A 111 -4.65 -6.64 -8.40
CA ALA A 111 -5.36 -6.86 -7.15
C ALA A 111 -5.58 -5.57 -6.34
N CYS A 112 -4.98 -4.44 -6.72
CA CYS A 112 -4.87 -3.26 -5.84
C CYS A 112 -5.85 -2.11 -6.14
N ASN A 113 -7.00 -2.37 -6.78
CA ASN A 113 -7.98 -1.32 -7.04
C ASN A 113 -8.85 -1.01 -5.79
N THR A 114 -8.42 -0.05 -4.99
CA THR A 114 -9.17 0.41 -3.80
C THR A 114 -10.30 1.39 -4.13
N PHE A 115 -10.32 1.95 -5.35
CA PHE A 115 -11.32 2.95 -5.72
C PHE A 115 -12.70 2.33 -5.92
N THR A 116 -12.75 1.08 -6.37
CA THR A 116 -13.94 0.26 -6.54
C THR A 116 -14.30 -0.57 -5.30
N ALA A 117 -13.47 -0.53 -4.26
CA ALA A 117 -13.69 -1.32 -3.05
C ALA A 117 -14.83 -0.76 -2.18
N PRO A 118 -15.54 -1.62 -1.43
CA PRO A 118 -16.60 -1.18 -0.53
C PRO A 118 -16.05 -0.28 0.58
N ALA A 119 -16.87 0.67 1.05
CA ALA A 119 -16.46 1.66 2.05
C ALA A 119 -15.88 1.03 3.33
N SER A 120 -16.35 -0.15 3.75
CA SER A 120 -15.82 -0.88 4.91
C SER A 120 -14.33 -1.22 4.79
N LYS A 121 -13.84 -1.42 3.56
CA LYS A 121 -12.45 -1.78 3.24
C LYS A 121 -11.52 -0.58 2.98
N VAL A 122 -12.06 0.64 3.00
CA VAL A 122 -11.30 1.87 2.72
C VAL A 122 -11.52 2.98 3.76
N LYS A 123 -11.97 2.57 4.95
CA LYS A 123 -12.07 3.43 6.14
C LYS A 123 -10.73 3.55 6.86
#